data_AF-A0A951RE43-F1
#
_entry.id   AF-A0A951RE43-F1
#
_cell.length_a   1.000
_cell.length_b   1.000
_cell.length_c   1.000
_cell.angle_alpha   90.00
_cell.angle_beta   90.00
_cell.angle_gamma   90.00
#
_symmetry.space_group_name_H-M   'P 1'
#
loop_
_entity.id
_entity.type
_entity.pdbx_description
1 polymer ?
#
loop_
_entity_poly.entity_id
_entity_poly.type
_entity_poly.pdbx_seq_one_letter_code
_entity_poly.pdbx_strand_id
1 'polypeptide(L)'
;MQKERLKPPFSGAGELLSFTGEEVIKHVNKKVLFRSRWKMQEGGEDFLNDILNNKEIMEAIRPRAVYGYFPANREAGGMLAVNETVHWKFPQVNGVRLSDYFRFKKSGEDFIPLMAVTVGDEAVKLSKDLYEKYDYAEYFLLYGLVAETAEKVA
;
A
#
# COMPACT_ATOMS: atom_id res chain seq x y z
N MET A 1 -24.21 3.33 -26.94
CA MET A 1 -23.23 2.22 -26.90
C MET A 1 -22.97 1.84 -25.45
N GLN A 2 -23.39 0.65 -25.00
CA GLN A 2 -22.86 0.11 -23.75
C GLN A 2 -21.38 -0.19 -23.98
N LYS A 3 -20.48 0.51 -23.27
CA LYS A 3 -19.07 0.13 -23.25
C LYS A 3 -18.98 -1.25 -22.61
N GLU A 4 -18.43 -2.21 -23.35
CA GLU A 4 -18.05 -3.50 -22.81
C GLU A 4 -17.09 -3.26 -21.64
N ARG A 5 -17.43 -3.77 -20.44
CA ARG A 5 -16.60 -3.61 -19.25
C ARG A 5 -15.54 -4.70 -19.21
N LEU A 6 -14.35 -4.31 -18.76
CA LEU A 6 -13.21 -5.19 -18.54
C LEU A 6 -13.62 -6.29 -17.53
N LYS A 7 -13.36 -7.54 -17.90
CA LYS A 7 -13.42 -8.67 -16.97
C LYS A 7 -12.07 -8.78 -16.26
N PRO A 8 -12.04 -9.12 -14.96
CA PRO A 8 -10.78 -9.33 -14.29
C PRO A 8 -10.08 -10.58 -14.85
N PRO A 9 -8.73 -10.64 -14.80
CA PRO A 9 -7.98 -11.79 -15.29
C PRO A 9 -8.22 -13.07 -14.46
N PHE A 10 -8.64 -12.93 -13.21
CA PHE A 10 -9.03 -14.01 -12.30
C PHE A 10 -10.01 -13.47 -11.25
N SER A 11 -10.58 -14.34 -10.41
CA SER A 11 -11.48 -13.94 -9.31
C SER A 11 -10.99 -14.50 -7.97
N GLY A 12 -11.14 -13.73 -6.91
CA GLY A 12 -10.62 -14.03 -5.58
C GLY A 12 -9.24 -13.42 -5.34
N ALA A 13 -8.60 -13.85 -4.26
CA ALA A 13 -7.23 -13.47 -3.93
C ALA A 13 -6.24 -14.18 -4.85
N GLY A 14 -5.25 -13.44 -5.34
CA GLY A 14 -4.13 -13.99 -6.09
C GLY A 14 -3.05 -14.59 -5.18
N GLU A 15 -1.94 -14.96 -5.78
CA GLU A 15 -0.77 -15.47 -5.07
C GLU A 15 -0.05 -14.37 -4.28
N LEU A 16 0.68 -14.78 -3.23
CA LEU A 16 1.54 -13.91 -2.46
C LEU A 16 2.78 -13.53 -3.30
N LEU A 17 2.93 -12.25 -3.59
CA LEU A 17 4.10 -11.69 -4.24
C LEU A 17 5.14 -11.32 -3.18
N SER A 18 6.41 -11.55 -3.52
CA SER A 18 7.56 -11.19 -2.68
C SER A 18 8.59 -10.45 -3.51
N PHE A 19 9.25 -9.47 -2.91
CA PHE A 19 10.25 -8.62 -3.54
C PHE A 19 11.45 -8.49 -2.60
N THR A 20 12.61 -8.11 -3.14
CA THR A 20 13.71 -7.64 -2.31
C THR A 20 13.49 -6.17 -1.92
N GLY A 21 14.12 -5.72 -0.82
CA GLY A 21 14.11 -4.31 -0.46
C GLY A 21 14.66 -3.42 -1.58
N GLU A 22 15.75 -3.84 -2.21
CA GLU A 22 16.39 -3.11 -3.32
C GLU A 22 15.47 -2.92 -4.53
N GLU A 23 14.73 -3.97 -4.90
CA GLU A 23 13.77 -3.92 -6.03
C GLU A 23 12.71 -2.86 -5.84
N VAL A 24 12.28 -2.63 -4.60
CA VAL A 24 11.23 -1.65 -4.29
C VAL A 24 11.82 -0.26 -4.03
N ILE A 25 12.92 -0.17 -3.26
CA ILE A 25 13.52 1.11 -2.86
C ILE A 25 14.02 1.90 -4.07
N LYS A 26 14.45 1.25 -5.15
CA LYS A 26 14.82 1.95 -6.40
C LYS A 26 13.69 2.79 -7.00
N HIS A 27 12.43 2.50 -6.64
CA HIS A 27 11.25 3.24 -7.08
C HIS A 27 10.79 4.31 -6.08
N VAL A 28 11.41 4.40 -4.90
CA VAL A 28 11.07 5.40 -3.88
C VAL A 28 11.30 6.80 -4.41
N ASN A 29 10.32 7.69 -4.19
CA ASN A 29 10.45 9.08 -4.56
C ASN A 29 11.33 9.81 -3.54
N LYS A 30 12.62 9.94 -3.86
CA LYS A 30 13.61 10.62 -3.00
C LYS A 30 13.18 12.02 -2.55
N LYS A 31 12.46 12.78 -3.39
CA LYS A 31 11.97 14.12 -2.99
C LYS A 31 10.93 14.04 -1.88
N VAL A 32 10.03 13.05 -1.93
CA VAL A 32 9.02 12.82 -0.89
C VAL A 32 9.70 12.29 0.37
N LEU A 33 10.59 11.31 0.24
CA LEU A 33 11.36 10.77 1.35
C LEU A 33 12.10 11.89 2.11
N PHE A 34 12.92 12.68 1.42
CA PHE A 34 13.76 13.68 2.06
C PHE A 34 12.92 14.82 2.66
N ARG A 35 11.97 15.39 1.91
CA ARG A 35 11.20 16.56 2.38
C ARG A 35 10.04 16.21 3.29
N SER A 36 9.28 15.18 2.96
CA SER A 36 8.03 14.88 3.67
C SER A 36 8.24 13.94 4.83
N ARG A 37 9.07 12.89 4.68
CA ARG A 37 9.37 11.95 5.77
C ARG A 37 10.50 12.46 6.64
N TRP A 38 11.66 12.77 6.06
CA TRP A 38 12.86 13.13 6.82
C TRP A 38 12.96 14.62 7.18
N LYS A 39 12.04 15.45 6.67
CA LYS A 39 12.00 16.91 6.94
C LYS A 39 13.29 17.66 6.57
N MET A 40 14.06 17.13 5.63
CA MET A 40 15.28 17.74 5.09
C MET A 40 14.93 18.64 3.91
N GLN A 41 15.40 19.89 3.93
CA GLN A 41 15.16 20.83 2.83
C GLN A 41 16.04 20.54 1.61
N GLU A 42 17.30 20.15 1.87
CA GLU A 42 18.31 19.71 0.92
C GLU A 42 19.12 18.55 1.54
N GLY A 43 19.77 17.74 0.71
CA GLY A 43 20.48 16.54 1.13
C GLY A 43 19.58 15.34 1.43
N GLY A 44 20.17 14.29 2.02
CA GLY A 44 19.51 13.02 2.31
C GLY A 44 20.15 11.83 1.59
N GLU A 45 20.93 12.07 0.54
CA GLU A 45 21.57 11.02 -0.23
C GLU A 45 22.56 10.20 0.60
N ASP A 46 23.37 10.85 1.44
CA ASP A 46 24.34 10.15 2.29
C ASP A 46 23.63 9.26 3.31
N PHE A 47 22.61 9.76 4.00
CA PHE A 47 21.79 8.95 4.91
C PHE A 47 21.10 7.77 4.21
N LEU A 48 20.58 8.00 3.00
CA LEU A 48 19.99 6.92 2.21
C LEU A 48 21.05 5.89 1.83
N ASN A 49 22.24 6.33 1.41
CA ASN A 49 23.34 5.45 1.06
C ASN A 49 23.82 4.65 2.28
N ASP A 50 23.89 5.27 3.46
CA ASP A 50 24.26 4.61 4.71
C ASP A 50 23.28 3.48 5.06
N ILE A 51 21.97 3.75 4.95
CA ILE A 51 20.94 2.73 5.16
C ILE A 51 21.04 1.61 4.10
N LEU A 52 21.20 1.97 2.83
CA LEU A 52 21.31 1.00 1.74
C LEU A 52 22.56 0.12 1.84
N ASN A 53 23.63 0.63 2.44
CA ASN A 53 24.86 -0.12 2.69
C ASN A 53 24.79 -0.94 4.00
N ASN A 54 23.77 -0.73 4.83
CA ASN A 54 23.55 -1.51 6.04
C ASN A 54 22.83 -2.82 5.72
N LYS A 55 23.58 -3.91 5.71
CA LYS A 55 23.07 -5.26 5.40
C LYS A 55 21.97 -5.72 6.35
N GLU A 56 22.06 -5.42 7.64
CA GLU A 56 21.04 -5.81 8.63
C GLU A 56 19.70 -5.14 8.33
N ILE A 57 19.73 -3.84 8.04
CA ILE A 57 18.53 -3.09 7.62
C ILE A 57 17.97 -3.66 6.32
N MET A 58 18.81 -3.87 5.31
CA MET A 58 18.36 -4.32 4.00
C MET A 58 17.77 -5.75 4.03
N GLU A 59 18.32 -6.64 4.86
CA GLU A 59 17.77 -7.99 5.08
C GLU A 59 16.46 -7.99 5.89
N ALA A 60 16.22 -6.94 6.69
CA ALA A 60 14.99 -6.75 7.46
C ALA A 60 13.83 -6.22 6.60
N ILE A 61 14.12 -5.50 5.51
CA ILE A 61 13.11 -5.02 4.56
C ILE A 61 12.75 -6.15 3.60
N ARG A 62 11.57 -6.76 3.83
CA ARG A 62 11.05 -7.91 3.07
C ARG A 62 9.66 -7.61 2.51
N PRO A 63 9.58 -6.82 1.42
CA PRO A 63 8.31 -6.42 0.87
C PRO A 63 7.51 -7.59 0.32
N ARG A 64 6.21 -7.60 0.63
CA ARG A 64 5.25 -8.60 0.14
C ARG A 64 3.94 -7.92 -0.20
N ALA A 65 3.24 -8.49 -1.18
CA ALA A 65 1.93 -8.02 -1.60
C ALA A 65 1.01 -9.19 -1.92
N VAL A 66 -0.28 -8.98 -1.69
CA VAL A 66 -1.34 -9.81 -2.26
C VAL A 66 -2.37 -8.88 -2.86
N TYR A 67 -2.89 -9.24 -4.03
CA TYR A 67 -3.98 -8.50 -4.67
C TYR A 67 -4.99 -9.49 -5.26
N GLY A 68 -6.21 -9.01 -5.48
CA GLY A 68 -7.28 -9.84 -6.00
C GLY A 68 -8.44 -9.02 -6.55
N TYR A 69 -9.34 -9.71 -7.24
CA TYR A 69 -10.54 -9.11 -7.82
C TYR A 69 -11.77 -9.82 -7.29
N PHE A 70 -12.65 -9.08 -6.65
CA PHE A 70 -13.80 -9.63 -5.93
C PHE A 70 -15.09 -9.12 -6.56
N PRO A 71 -16.13 -9.97 -6.73
CA PRO A 71 -17.44 -9.51 -7.14
C PRO A 71 -17.90 -8.39 -6.22
N ALA A 72 -18.36 -7.28 -6.79
CA ALA A 72 -18.81 -6.13 -6.03
C ALA A 72 -19.99 -5.46 -6.71
N ASN A 73 -21.04 -5.15 -5.97
CA ASN A 73 -22.20 -4.46 -6.51
C ASN A 73 -22.74 -3.44 -5.52
N ARG A 74 -23.20 -2.32 -6.07
CA ARG A 74 -23.91 -1.30 -5.32
C ARG A 74 -25.25 -1.84 -4.83
N GLU A 75 -25.58 -1.51 -3.60
CA GLU A 75 -26.89 -1.75 -3.00
C GLU A 75 -27.60 -0.43 -2.66
N ALA A 76 -28.85 -0.54 -2.19
CA ALA A 76 -29.59 0.62 -1.70
C ALA A 76 -28.87 1.31 -0.53
N GLY A 77 -29.20 2.57 -0.27
CA GLY A 77 -28.63 3.32 0.86
C GLY A 77 -27.13 3.67 0.72
N GLY A 78 -26.53 3.45 -0.45
CA GLY A 78 -25.13 3.78 -0.71
C GLY A 78 -24.14 2.72 -0.22
N MET A 79 -24.60 1.49 0.01
CA MET A 79 -23.73 0.36 0.37
C MET A 79 -23.09 -0.28 -0.86
N LEU A 80 -21.95 -0.93 -0.65
CA LEU A 80 -21.27 -1.79 -1.60
C LEU A 80 -21.18 -3.20 -0.98
N ALA A 81 -21.83 -4.18 -1.60
CA ALA A 81 -21.60 -5.58 -1.28
C ALA A 81 -20.36 -6.06 -2.01
N VAL A 82 -19.44 -6.71 -1.29
CA VAL A 82 -18.19 -7.29 -1.81
C VAL A 82 -18.16 -8.77 -1.44
N ASN A 83 -17.99 -9.61 -2.46
CA ASN A 83 -17.99 -11.07 -2.39
C ASN A 83 -19.24 -11.64 -1.66
N GLU A 84 -20.35 -10.90 -1.67
CA GLU A 84 -21.61 -11.21 -0.98
C GLU A 84 -21.52 -11.34 0.56
N THR A 85 -20.33 -11.20 1.15
CA THR A 85 -20.09 -11.40 2.59
C THR A 85 -19.79 -10.11 3.34
N VAL A 86 -19.29 -9.09 2.63
CA VAL A 86 -18.87 -7.82 3.22
C VAL A 86 -19.72 -6.70 2.66
N HIS A 87 -20.32 -5.87 3.52
CA HIS A 87 -21.11 -4.72 3.12
C HIS A 87 -20.46 -3.44 3.66
N TRP A 88 -19.96 -2.60 2.77
CA TRP A 88 -19.33 -1.34 3.13
C TRP A 88 -20.25 -0.17 2.81
N LYS A 89 -20.42 0.73 3.80
CA LYS A 89 -21.09 2.01 3.60
C LYS A 89 -20.05 3.11 3.49
N PHE A 90 -20.01 3.78 2.34
CA PHE A 90 -19.08 4.87 2.10
C PHE A 90 -19.72 6.23 2.43
N PRO A 91 -18.95 7.17 3.01
CA PRO A 91 -19.41 8.53 3.21
C PRO A 91 -19.67 9.20 1.86
N GLN A 92 -20.57 10.18 1.86
CA GLN A 92 -20.82 11.02 0.70
C GLN A 92 -19.90 12.25 0.78
N VAL A 93 -19.12 12.47 -0.28
CA VAL A 93 -18.24 13.63 -0.42
C VAL A 93 -18.63 14.35 -1.70
N ASN A 94 -18.98 15.63 -1.62
CA ASN A 94 -19.43 16.45 -2.76
C ASN A 94 -20.56 15.79 -3.58
N GLY A 95 -21.51 15.15 -2.90
CA GLY A 95 -22.64 14.50 -3.56
C GLY A 95 -22.40 13.07 -4.04
N VAL A 96 -21.17 12.55 -3.99
CA VAL A 96 -20.79 11.23 -4.55
C VAL A 96 -20.26 10.30 -3.46
N ARG A 97 -20.54 9.00 -3.58
CA ARG A 97 -20.01 7.91 -2.75
C ARG A 97 -19.16 6.97 -3.61
N LEU A 98 -18.21 6.27 -3.01
CA LEU A 98 -17.42 5.27 -3.74
C LEU A 98 -18.30 4.15 -4.33
N SER A 99 -19.36 3.76 -3.63
CA SER A 99 -20.34 2.78 -4.12
C SER A 99 -21.11 3.24 -5.37
N ASP A 100 -21.17 4.55 -5.66
CA ASP A 100 -21.86 5.09 -6.85
C ASP A 100 -21.16 4.69 -8.16
N TYR A 101 -19.87 4.32 -8.12
CA TYR A 101 -19.11 3.85 -9.29
C TYR A 101 -19.40 2.39 -9.68
N PHE A 102 -20.10 1.66 -8.83
CA PHE A 102 -20.43 0.25 -9.02
C PHE A 102 -21.87 0.07 -9.51
N ARG A 103 -22.09 -0.96 -10.32
CA ARG A 103 -23.43 -1.32 -10.79
C ARG A 103 -24.28 -1.93 -9.68
N PHE A 104 -25.59 -1.70 -9.73
CA PHE A 104 -26.54 -2.56 -9.03
C PHE A 104 -26.48 -3.98 -9.62
N LYS A 105 -26.64 -5.01 -8.79
CA LYS A 105 -26.58 -6.43 -9.21
C LYS A 105 -27.51 -6.75 -10.40
N LYS A 106 -28.72 -6.16 -10.42
CA LYS A 106 -29.69 -6.29 -11.54
C LYS A 106 -29.20 -5.77 -12.89
N SER A 107 -28.16 -4.94 -12.90
CA SER A 107 -27.55 -4.34 -14.10
C SER A 107 -26.25 -5.07 -14.51
N GLY A 108 -25.96 -6.21 -13.87
CA GLY A 108 -24.79 -7.04 -14.08
C GLY A 108 -23.79 -6.97 -12.93
N GLU A 109 -22.95 -7.99 -12.84
CA GLU A 109 -21.89 -8.15 -11.85
C GLU A 109 -20.75 -7.16 -12.10
N ASP A 110 -20.30 -6.44 -11.07
CA ASP A 110 -19.10 -5.60 -11.12
C ASP A 110 -17.98 -6.23 -10.29
N PHE A 111 -16.77 -5.66 -10.36
CA PHE A 111 -15.62 -6.15 -9.59
C PHE A 111 -14.88 -5.01 -8.91
N ILE A 112 -14.38 -5.28 -7.70
CA ILE A 112 -13.46 -4.40 -6.99
C ILE A 112 -12.07 -5.05 -6.91
N PRO A 113 -11.00 -4.36 -7.36
CA PRO A 113 -9.65 -4.76 -7.04
C PRO A 113 -9.33 -4.36 -5.60
N LEU A 114 -8.77 -5.29 -4.83
CA LEU A 114 -8.28 -5.05 -3.47
C LEU A 114 -6.85 -5.56 -3.35
N MET A 115 -6.03 -4.87 -2.56
CA MET A 115 -4.65 -5.28 -2.29
C MET A 115 -4.27 -5.01 -0.84
N ALA A 116 -3.32 -5.79 -0.34
CA ALA A 116 -2.65 -5.58 0.93
C ALA A 116 -1.15 -5.73 0.72
N VAL A 117 -0.38 -4.81 1.29
CA VAL A 117 1.08 -4.76 1.15
C VAL A 117 1.74 -4.65 2.51
N THR A 118 2.96 -5.13 2.62
CA THR A 118 3.81 -5.00 3.80
C THR A 118 5.27 -4.90 3.37
N VAL A 119 6.09 -4.29 4.23
CA VAL A 119 7.57 -4.26 4.15
C VAL A 119 8.22 -5.32 5.02
N GLY A 120 7.42 -6.14 5.73
CA GLY A 120 7.89 -7.15 6.66
C GLY A 120 7.98 -6.65 8.10
N ASP A 121 7.88 -7.58 9.06
CA ASP A 121 7.82 -7.24 10.49
C ASP A 121 9.20 -6.92 11.06
N GLU A 122 10.28 -7.42 10.45
CA GLU A 122 11.65 -7.25 10.93
C GLU A 122 12.10 -5.78 10.85
N ALA A 123 11.81 -5.07 9.75
CA ALA A 123 12.12 -3.65 9.62
C ALA A 123 11.38 -2.78 10.66
N VAL A 124 10.15 -3.18 11.02
CA VAL A 124 9.35 -2.52 12.06
C VAL A 124 9.95 -2.77 13.44
N LYS A 125 10.36 -4.01 13.73
CA LYS A 125 11.06 -4.36 14.98
C LYS A 125 12.37 -3.59 15.12
N LEU A 126 13.19 -3.56 14.07
CA LEU A 126 14.46 -2.83 14.08
C LEU A 126 14.25 -1.33 14.36
N SER A 127 13.24 -0.73 13.73
CA SER A 127 12.84 0.65 14.04
C SER A 127 12.45 0.82 15.51
N LYS A 128 11.65 -0.10 16.07
CA LYS A 128 11.24 -0.06 17.48
C LYS A 128 12.43 -0.19 18.43
N ASP A 129 13.39 -1.05 18.10
CA ASP A 129 14.60 -1.27 18.91
C ASP A 129 15.49 -0.01 18.95
N LEU A 130 15.62 0.70 17.82
CA LEU A 130 16.33 1.99 17.77
C LEU A 130 15.66 3.03 18.66
N TYR A 131 14.32 3.09 18.62
CA TYR A 131 13.55 3.98 19.48
C TYR A 131 13.75 3.66 20.98
N GLU A 132 13.70 2.38 21.35
CA GLU A 132 13.90 1.93 22.75
C GLU A 132 15.33 2.19 23.26
N LYS A 133 16.32 2.21 22.35
CA LYS A 133 17.72 2.56 22.65
C LYS A 133 17.99 4.06 22.65
N TYR A 134 16.95 4.90 22.52
CA TYR A 134 17.04 6.36 22.44
C TYR A 134 17.78 6.87 21.19
N ASP A 135 17.95 6.05 20.16
CA ASP A 135 18.53 6.44 18.87
C ASP A 135 17.42 6.95 17.93
N TYR A 136 16.89 8.13 18.27
CA TYR A 136 15.75 8.71 17.58
C TYR A 136 16.07 9.16 16.16
N ALA A 137 17.33 9.50 15.88
CA ALA A 137 17.75 9.92 14.55
C ALA A 137 17.68 8.74 13.58
N GLU A 138 18.33 7.63 13.93
CA GLU A 138 18.34 6.44 13.08
C GLU A 138 16.94 5.82 12.95
N TYR A 139 16.18 5.77 14.06
CA TYR A 139 14.78 5.37 14.04
C TYR A 139 13.97 6.18 13.01
N PHE A 140 14.10 7.50 13.05
CA PHE A 140 13.31 8.40 12.20
C PHE A 140 13.66 8.22 10.72
N LEU A 141 14.94 8.06 10.40
CA LEU A 141 15.40 7.80 9.03
C LEU A 141 14.87 6.46 8.51
N LEU A 142 15.09 5.38 9.28
CA LEU A 142 14.65 4.04 8.93
C LEU A 142 13.12 3.96 8.77
N TYR A 143 12.37 4.47 9.75
CA TYR A 143 10.91 4.47 9.70
C TYR A 143 10.38 5.26 8.50
N GLY A 144 11.01 6.40 8.17
CA GLY A 144 10.67 7.18 6.99
C GLY A 144 10.88 6.41 5.69
N LEU A 145 12.01 5.69 5.55
CA LEU A 145 12.29 4.86 4.38
C LEU A 145 11.31 3.68 4.29
N VAL A 146 11.05 3.01 5.41
CA VAL A 146 10.12 1.88 5.51
C VAL A 146 8.71 2.28 5.08
N ALA A 147 8.22 3.43 5.55
CA ALA A 147 6.92 3.95 5.16
C ALA A 147 6.83 4.24 3.64
N GLU A 148 7.84 4.89 3.06
CA GLU A 148 7.87 5.16 1.61
C GLU A 148 8.02 3.88 0.78
N THR A 149 8.76 2.89 1.29
CA THR A 149 8.89 1.59 0.65
C THR A 149 7.54 0.89 0.59
N ALA A 150 6.75 0.90 1.67
CA ALA A 150 5.40 0.34 1.68
C ALA A 150 4.50 1.02 0.62
N GLU A 151 4.60 2.34 0.47
CA GLU A 151 3.87 3.10 -0.56
C GLU A 151 4.35 2.84 -1.99
N LYS A 152 5.51 2.20 -2.20
CA LYS A 152 5.95 1.77 -3.54
C LYS A 152 5.56 0.34 -3.89
N VAL A 153 5.27 -0.49 -2.89
CA VAL A 153 4.72 -1.83 -3.13
C VAL A 153 3.26 -1.75 -3.60
N ALA A 154 2.52 -0.77 -3.08
CA ALA A 154 1.15 -0.43 -3.46
C ALA A 154 1.09 0.31 -4.80
#